data_AF-A0A1Y4BWK1-F1
#
_entry.id   AF-A0A1Y4BWK1-F1
#
_cell.length_a   1.000
_cell.length_b   1.000
_cell.length_c   1.000
_cell.angle_alpha   90.00
_cell.angle_beta   90.00
_cell.angle_gamma   90.00
#
_symmetry.space_group_name_H-M   'P 1'
#
loop_
_entity.id
_entity.type
_entity.pdbx_description
1 polymer ?
#
loop_
_entity_poly.entity_id
_entity_poly.type
_entity_poly.pdbx_seq_one_letter_code
_entity_poly.pdbx_strand_id
1 'polypeptide(L)'
;MSTNEVISKTEAAIPRTVETVTLEIQTLQHQAQQMLLGYAIEIGRRLVEVKAMLPHGQWGEYIKQKVGYSQSTANNLMRIFEEYGAPQQSIFGPEANSQALGNLSYTKALQLLAIPAEEREAFVEENHVEDMSTRELDKAIRERDEARAAAEHAAADQRTAEQARDKMAEDMRLLNARLSGAREEREQAMQDVARLEAELADLKARPVEVSVETVVDQDAVDKARADAIAEMQAKLDKARDKQKQAEAAVEVMKRSMEEQEKAAKKAAMSGDVEMAQFDAFYGQVKEMGNKMNDLLIKARSREDKTVA
;
A
#
# COMPACT_ATOMS: atom_id res chain seq x y z
N MET A 1 39.58 -90.84 16.49
CA MET A 1 38.55 -90.01 17.14
C MET A 1 39.27 -88.76 17.60
N SER A 2 39.28 -87.69 16.79
CA SER A 2 38.25 -86.63 16.75
C SER A 2 38.20 -85.95 18.13
N THR A 3 38.57 -84.69 18.29
CA THR A 3 37.84 -83.54 17.74
C THR A 3 38.74 -82.31 17.64
N ASN A 4 39.14 -81.95 16.42
CA ASN A 4 39.53 -80.58 16.09
C ASN A 4 38.44 -80.07 15.14
N GLU A 5 37.29 -79.73 15.72
CA GLU A 5 36.07 -79.44 15.00
C GLU A 5 35.72 -77.96 15.20
N VAL A 6 36.05 -77.18 14.18
CA VAL A 6 35.18 -76.18 13.55
C VAL A 6 34.47 -75.22 14.53
N ILE A 7 35.07 -74.06 14.73
CA ILE A 7 34.32 -72.80 14.76
C ILE A 7 34.98 -71.85 13.75
N SER A 8 34.99 -72.28 12.49
CA SER A 8 34.96 -71.35 11.36
C SER A 8 33.55 -70.77 11.34
N LYS A 9 33.34 -69.71 12.13
CA LYS A 9 32.10 -68.95 12.09
C LYS A 9 32.21 -68.05 10.86
N THR A 10 31.61 -68.53 9.78
CA THR A 10 31.35 -67.84 8.53
C THR A 10 30.90 -66.41 8.80
N GLU A 11 31.82 -65.47 8.60
CA GLU A 11 31.49 -64.08 8.36
C GLU A 11 30.80 -64.07 6.99
N ALA A 12 29.47 -64.11 7.00
CA ALA A 12 28.66 -64.04 5.79
C ALA A 12 28.91 -62.67 5.17
N ALA A 13 29.89 -62.60 4.27
CA ALA A 13 30.14 -61.43 3.45
C ALA A 13 28.83 -61.06 2.75
N ILE A 14 28.29 -59.88 3.07
CA ILE A 14 27.15 -59.32 2.35
C ILE A 14 27.51 -59.42 0.86
N PRO A 15 26.69 -60.09 0.03
CA PRO A 15 27.02 -60.27 -1.37
C PRO A 15 27.24 -58.89 -1.98
N ARG A 16 28.39 -58.68 -2.61
CA ARG A 16 28.72 -57.43 -3.31
C ARG A 16 27.77 -57.28 -4.50
N THR A 17 26.62 -56.64 -4.29
CA THR A 17 25.65 -56.35 -5.33
C THR A 17 25.91 -54.99 -5.97
N VAL A 18 25.36 -54.76 -7.17
CA VAL A 18 25.45 -53.46 -7.85
C VAL A 18 24.87 -52.36 -6.95
N GLU A 19 23.74 -52.62 -6.30
CA GLU A 19 23.06 -51.68 -5.40
C GLU A 19 23.94 -51.29 -4.20
N THR A 20 24.64 -52.26 -3.61
CA THR A 20 25.57 -52.02 -2.49
C THR A 20 26.72 -51.10 -2.93
N VAL A 21 27.31 -51.37 -4.11
CA VAL A 21 28.39 -50.55 -4.66
C VAL A 21 27.90 -49.14 -5.05
N THR A 22 26.69 -49.02 -5.61
CA THR A 22 26.08 -47.73 -5.93
C THR A 22 25.89 -46.87 -4.67
N LEU A 23 25.39 -47.46 -3.59
CA LEU A 23 25.21 -46.76 -2.31
C LEU A 23 26.56 -46.31 -1.71
N GLU A 24 27.60 -47.14 -1.80
CA GLU A 24 28.96 -46.77 -1.38
C GLU A 24 29.51 -45.59 -2.17
N ILE A 25 29.35 -45.61 -3.51
CA ILE A 25 29.77 -44.50 -4.38
C ILE A 25 29.05 -43.20 -3.99
N GLN A 26 27.74 -43.25 -3.79
CA GLN A 26 26.94 -42.09 -3.37
C GLN A 26 27.39 -41.57 -1.99
N THR A 27 27.67 -42.48 -1.05
CA THR A 27 28.17 -42.12 0.28
C THR A 27 29.53 -41.40 0.19
N LEU A 28 30.46 -41.90 -0.61
CA LEU A 28 31.78 -41.27 -0.83
C LEU A 28 31.64 -39.91 -1.51
N GLN A 29 30.72 -39.76 -2.46
CA GLN A 29 30.42 -38.49 -3.10
C GLN A 29 29.91 -37.46 -2.08
N HIS A 30 28.99 -37.86 -1.19
CA HIS A 30 28.48 -37.00 -0.12
C HIS A 30 29.59 -36.53 0.82
N GLN A 31 30.40 -37.47 1.32
CA GLN A 31 31.54 -37.16 2.20
C GLN A 31 32.54 -36.22 1.53
N ALA A 32 32.84 -36.42 0.24
CA ALA A 32 33.73 -35.53 -0.50
C ALA A 32 33.16 -34.11 -0.64
N GLN A 33 31.85 -33.96 -0.84
CA GLN A 33 31.19 -32.65 -0.91
C GLN A 33 31.25 -31.92 0.43
N GLN A 34 30.92 -32.60 1.53
CA GLN A 34 31.01 -32.06 2.89
C GLN A 34 32.44 -31.58 3.18
N MET A 35 33.43 -32.41 2.85
CA MET A 35 34.84 -32.07 3.06
C MET A 35 35.27 -30.84 2.23
N LEU A 36 34.82 -30.74 0.97
CA LEU A 36 35.11 -29.59 0.12
C LEU A 36 34.49 -28.30 0.66
N LEU A 37 33.26 -28.34 1.16
CA LEU A 37 32.62 -27.18 1.78
C LEU A 37 33.34 -26.77 3.07
N GLY A 38 33.70 -27.75 3.92
CA GLY A 38 34.51 -27.49 5.12
C GLY A 38 35.84 -26.82 4.81
N TYR A 39 36.56 -27.29 3.78
CA TYR A 39 37.78 -26.61 3.33
C TYR A 39 37.52 -25.22 2.76
N ALA A 40 36.42 -25.01 2.03
CA ALA A 40 36.06 -23.69 1.53
C ALA A 40 35.85 -22.68 2.68
N ILE A 41 35.20 -23.10 3.76
CA ILE A 41 35.01 -22.30 4.99
C ILE A 41 36.36 -21.99 5.64
N GLU A 42 37.23 -22.98 5.85
CA GLU A 42 38.54 -22.74 6.49
C GLU A 42 39.45 -21.85 5.64
N ILE A 43 39.47 -22.05 4.32
CA ILE A 43 40.20 -21.16 3.41
C ILE A 43 39.63 -19.74 3.51
N GLY A 44 38.30 -19.59 3.46
CA GLY A 44 37.62 -18.30 3.65
C GLY A 44 38.04 -17.59 4.93
N ARG A 45 38.11 -18.31 6.05
CA ARG A 45 38.60 -17.80 7.34
C ARG A 45 40.03 -17.26 7.25
N ARG A 46 40.96 -18.03 6.67
CA ARG A 46 42.36 -17.59 6.48
C ARG A 46 42.47 -16.39 5.56
N LEU A 47 41.62 -16.32 4.54
CA LEU A 47 41.57 -15.18 3.63
C LEU A 47 41.10 -13.91 4.35
N VAL A 48 40.09 -13.99 5.22
CA VAL A 48 39.67 -12.88 6.08
C VAL A 48 40.81 -12.44 7.02
N GLU A 49 41.47 -13.39 7.68
CA GLU A 49 42.60 -13.12 8.59
C GLU A 49 43.75 -12.39 7.87
N VAL A 50 44.21 -12.92 6.74
CA VAL A 50 45.29 -12.30 5.97
C VAL A 50 44.87 -10.94 5.41
N LYS A 51 43.63 -10.78 4.95
CA LYS A 51 43.12 -9.48 4.46
C LYS A 51 43.16 -8.40 5.54
N ALA A 52 42.90 -8.76 6.80
CA ALA A 52 42.99 -7.85 7.94
C ALA A 52 44.43 -7.46 8.30
N MET A 53 45.41 -8.33 8.00
CA MET A 53 46.84 -8.08 8.24
C MET A 53 47.54 -7.29 7.13
N LEU A 54 46.96 -7.25 5.92
CA LEU A 54 47.57 -6.61 4.76
C LEU A 54 47.31 -5.09 4.72
N PRO A 55 48.28 -4.28 4.28
CA PRO A 55 48.05 -2.87 3.98
C PRO A 55 46.98 -2.68 2.90
N HIS A 56 46.23 -1.58 2.99
CA HIS A 56 45.23 -1.22 2.00
C HIS A 56 45.83 -1.20 0.57
N GLY A 57 45.08 -1.74 -0.39
CA GLY A 57 45.47 -1.80 -1.81
C GLY A 57 46.32 -3.01 -2.21
N GLN A 58 46.88 -3.78 -1.27
CA GLN A 58 47.75 -4.93 -1.60
C GLN A 58 46.99 -6.26 -1.79
N TRP A 59 45.71 -6.31 -1.41
CA TRP A 59 44.89 -7.52 -1.45
C TRP A 59 44.87 -8.22 -2.81
N GLY A 60 44.63 -7.45 -3.88
CA GLY A 60 44.50 -8.01 -5.23
C GLY A 60 45.76 -8.70 -5.73
N GLU A 61 46.92 -8.08 -5.48
CA GLU A 61 48.22 -8.63 -5.88
C GLU A 61 48.60 -9.85 -5.02
N TYR A 62 48.38 -9.76 -3.71
CA TYR A 62 48.62 -10.87 -2.79
C TYR A 62 47.85 -12.12 -3.19
N ILE A 63 46.54 -11.99 -3.43
CA ILE A 63 45.69 -13.12 -3.81
C ILE A 63 46.14 -13.76 -5.12
N LYS A 64 46.46 -12.94 -6.11
CA LYS A 64 46.87 -13.42 -7.42
C LYS A 64 48.22 -14.13 -7.38
N GLN A 65 49.21 -13.57 -6.68
CA GLN A 65 50.59 -14.05 -6.73
C GLN A 65 50.94 -15.07 -5.65
N LYS A 66 50.37 -14.95 -4.44
CA LYS A 66 50.72 -15.80 -3.30
C LYS A 66 49.76 -16.97 -3.12
N VAL A 67 48.48 -16.76 -3.37
CA VAL A 67 47.43 -17.79 -3.22
C VAL A 67 47.05 -18.43 -4.55
N GLY A 68 47.15 -17.68 -5.65
CA GLY A 68 46.81 -18.17 -7.00
C GLY A 68 45.32 -18.14 -7.30
N TYR A 69 44.51 -17.39 -6.55
CA TYR A 69 43.09 -17.23 -6.80
C TYR A 69 42.77 -15.97 -7.60
N SER A 70 41.60 -15.96 -8.24
CA SER A 70 40.98 -14.71 -8.65
C SER A 70 40.43 -13.98 -7.41
N GLN A 71 40.25 -12.66 -7.52
CA GLN A 71 39.60 -11.90 -6.44
C GLN A 71 38.17 -12.38 -6.19
N SER A 72 37.42 -12.76 -7.24
CA SER A 72 36.06 -13.27 -7.09
C SER A 72 36.01 -14.58 -6.32
N THR A 73 36.92 -15.53 -6.60
CA THR A 73 37.01 -16.80 -5.85
C THR A 73 37.36 -16.54 -4.39
N ALA A 74 38.36 -15.69 -4.13
CA ALA A 74 38.74 -15.34 -2.76
C ALA A 74 37.59 -14.69 -1.99
N ASN A 75 36.89 -13.72 -2.60
CA ASN A 75 35.74 -13.07 -1.99
C ASN A 75 34.57 -14.05 -1.74
N ASN A 76 34.30 -14.97 -2.67
CA ASN A 76 33.26 -15.99 -2.48
C ASN A 76 33.58 -16.92 -1.31
N LEU A 77 34.83 -17.37 -1.17
CA LEU A 77 35.27 -18.20 -0.06
C LEU A 77 35.17 -17.45 1.28
N MET A 78 35.57 -16.18 1.32
CA MET A 78 35.40 -15.33 2.50
C MET A 78 33.93 -15.20 2.90
N ARG A 79 33.03 -14.94 1.93
CA ARG A 79 31.59 -14.86 2.18
C ARG A 79 31.01 -16.16 2.73
N ILE A 80 31.42 -17.31 2.19
CA ILE A 80 31.02 -18.62 2.70
C ILE A 80 31.43 -18.78 4.16
N PHE A 81 32.64 -18.37 4.53
CA PHE A 81 33.07 -18.39 5.92
C PHE A 81 32.26 -17.44 6.80
N GLU A 82 32.03 -16.19 6.37
CA GLU A 82 31.28 -15.20 7.14
C GLU A 82 29.84 -15.63 7.41
N GLU A 83 29.23 -16.37 6.47
CA GLU A 83 27.81 -16.75 6.52
C GLU A 83 27.57 -18.15 7.10
N TYR A 84 28.49 -19.09 6.88
CA TYR A 84 28.33 -20.50 7.28
C TYR A 84 29.39 -21.01 8.27
N GLY A 85 30.47 -20.28 8.49
CA GLY A 85 31.57 -20.69 9.36
C GLY A 85 31.24 -20.53 10.84
N ALA A 86 31.66 -21.50 11.65
CA ALA A 86 31.61 -21.40 13.10
C ALA A 86 32.43 -20.21 13.63
N PRO A 87 31.88 -19.42 14.58
CA PRO A 87 32.62 -18.32 15.21
C PRO A 87 33.85 -18.80 16.01
N GLN A 88 33.84 -20.06 16.45
CA GLN A 88 34.91 -20.68 17.24
C GLN A 88 35.54 -21.84 16.49
N GLN A 89 36.83 -22.01 16.68
CA GLN A 89 37.63 -23.07 16.08
C GLN A 89 37.19 -24.42 16.67
N SER A 90 36.48 -25.25 15.90
CA SER A 90 36.19 -26.62 16.36
C SER A 90 37.49 -27.42 16.42
N ILE A 91 37.67 -28.11 17.54
CA ILE A 91 38.80 -29.03 17.79
C ILE A 91 38.73 -30.23 16.82
N PHE A 92 37.55 -30.51 16.25
CA PHE A 92 37.28 -31.69 15.43
C PHE A 92 37.35 -31.41 13.91
N GLY A 93 37.65 -30.18 13.50
CA GLY A 93 37.80 -29.79 12.08
C GLY A 93 36.91 -28.61 11.69
N PRO A 94 36.93 -28.17 10.41
CA PRO A 94 36.04 -27.11 9.94
C PRO A 94 34.58 -27.59 9.98
N GLU A 95 33.78 -26.98 10.87
CA GLU A 95 32.35 -27.24 11.00
C GLU A 95 31.53 -26.10 10.38
N ALA A 96 30.51 -26.47 9.61
CA ALA A 96 29.46 -25.55 9.21
C ALA A 96 28.50 -25.31 10.38
N ASN A 97 27.93 -24.09 10.48
CA ASN A 97 27.00 -23.71 11.54
C ASN A 97 25.72 -24.56 11.61
N SER A 98 25.37 -25.27 10.54
CA SER A 98 24.23 -26.18 10.47
C SER A 98 24.62 -27.47 9.75
N GLN A 99 24.07 -28.58 10.23
CA GLN A 99 24.26 -29.91 9.65
C GLN A 99 23.58 -30.03 8.27
N ALA A 100 22.40 -29.44 8.09
CA ALA A 100 21.70 -29.40 6.80
C ALA A 100 22.50 -28.60 5.75
N LEU A 101 23.20 -27.55 6.18
CA LEU A 101 24.08 -26.76 5.30
C LEU A 101 25.41 -27.45 5.03
N GLY A 102 25.93 -28.21 6.01
CA GLY A 102 27.17 -28.98 5.89
C GLY A 102 27.10 -30.08 4.82
N ASN A 103 25.91 -30.60 4.55
CA ASN A 103 25.63 -31.60 3.52
C ASN A 103 25.67 -31.06 2.08
N LEU A 104 25.75 -29.74 1.90
CA LEU A 104 25.68 -29.11 0.59
C LEU A 104 27.05 -29.02 -0.08
N SER A 105 27.04 -29.01 -1.42
CA SER A 105 28.22 -28.63 -2.18
C SER A 105 28.49 -27.13 -2.07
N TYR A 106 29.77 -26.73 -2.22
CA TYR A 106 30.18 -25.32 -2.24
C TYR A 106 29.33 -24.43 -3.16
N THR A 107 28.99 -24.92 -4.36
CA THR A 107 28.18 -24.15 -5.31
C THR A 107 26.76 -23.93 -4.81
N LYS A 108 26.13 -24.94 -4.20
CA LYS A 108 24.79 -24.79 -3.60
C LYS A 108 24.82 -23.84 -2.41
N ALA A 109 25.83 -23.96 -1.54
CA ALA A 109 26.02 -23.05 -0.41
C ALA A 109 26.16 -21.58 -0.86
N LEU A 110 26.89 -21.33 -1.95
CA LEU A 110 26.99 -19.99 -2.54
C LEU A 110 25.65 -19.47 -3.08
N GLN A 111 24.86 -20.31 -3.76
CA GLN A 111 23.56 -19.92 -4.30
C GLN A 111 22.58 -19.56 -3.18
N LEU A 112 22.60 -20.29 -2.07
CA LEU A 112 21.77 -20.03 -0.91
C LEU A 112 22.07 -18.70 -0.20
N LEU A 113 23.20 -18.05 -0.49
CA LEU A 113 23.46 -16.69 0.01
C LEU A 113 22.49 -15.63 -0.57
N ALA A 114 21.74 -15.96 -1.62
CA ALA A 114 20.63 -15.14 -2.12
C ALA A 114 19.39 -15.21 -1.21
N ILE A 115 19.38 -16.12 -0.24
CA ILE A 115 18.33 -16.26 0.77
C ILE A 115 18.82 -15.61 2.08
N PRO A 116 17.94 -14.91 2.83
CA PRO A 116 18.27 -14.43 4.18
C PRO A 116 18.76 -15.58 5.08
N ALA A 117 19.73 -15.31 5.96
CA ALA A 117 20.36 -16.34 6.77
C ALA A 117 19.36 -17.13 7.62
N GLU A 118 18.33 -16.44 8.11
CA GLU A 118 17.26 -16.96 8.96
C GLU A 118 16.33 -17.93 8.22
N GLU A 119 16.23 -17.80 6.89
CA GLU A 119 15.33 -18.59 6.05
C GLU A 119 16.04 -19.76 5.34
N ARG A 120 17.38 -19.76 5.28
CA ARG A 120 18.17 -20.73 4.51
C ARG A 120 17.94 -22.18 4.95
N GLU A 121 17.95 -22.45 6.25
CA GLU A 121 17.83 -23.81 6.77
C GLU A 121 16.43 -24.39 6.49
N ALA A 122 15.38 -23.62 6.76
CA ALA A 122 14.01 -23.99 6.41
C ALA A 122 13.86 -24.21 4.89
N PHE A 123 14.42 -23.31 4.07
CA PHE A 123 14.39 -23.48 2.62
C PHE A 123 15.08 -24.76 2.15
N VAL A 124 16.23 -25.11 2.76
CA VAL A 124 17.00 -26.33 2.43
C VAL A 124 16.20 -27.59 2.77
N GLU A 125 15.56 -27.62 3.94
CA GLU A 125 14.75 -28.75 4.40
C GLU A 125 13.46 -28.89 3.57
N GLU A 126 12.71 -27.81 3.38
CA GLU A 126 11.42 -27.82 2.68
C GLU A 126 11.53 -28.15 1.19
N ASN A 127 12.62 -27.71 0.54
CA ASN A 127 12.81 -27.91 -0.89
C ASN A 127 13.73 -29.11 -1.22
N HIS A 128 14.20 -29.83 -0.21
CA HIS A 128 15.15 -30.95 -0.36
C HIS A 128 16.36 -30.56 -1.22
N VAL A 129 17.00 -29.43 -0.88
CA VAL A 129 18.08 -28.83 -1.70
C VAL A 129 19.29 -29.75 -1.85
N GLU A 130 19.50 -30.68 -0.92
CA GLU A 130 20.53 -31.72 -1.00
C GLU A 130 20.40 -32.56 -2.28
N ASP A 131 19.17 -32.88 -2.71
CA ASP A 131 18.89 -33.72 -3.88
C ASP A 131 18.79 -32.92 -5.19
N MET A 132 18.59 -31.61 -5.11
CA MET A 132 18.45 -30.74 -6.29
C MET A 132 19.78 -30.58 -7.04
N SER A 133 19.75 -30.42 -8.35
CA SER A 133 20.90 -29.89 -9.09
C SER A 133 21.09 -28.40 -8.81
N THR A 134 22.29 -27.87 -9.08
CA THR A 134 22.58 -26.42 -8.94
C THR A 134 21.70 -25.56 -9.86
N ARG A 135 21.23 -26.10 -11.00
CA ARG A 135 20.31 -25.40 -11.91
C ARG A 135 18.89 -25.37 -11.37
N GLU A 136 18.43 -26.46 -10.77
CA GLU A 136 17.11 -26.52 -10.14
C GLU A 136 17.07 -25.62 -8.91
N LEU A 137 18.14 -25.58 -8.11
CA LEU A 137 18.25 -24.65 -6.98
C LEU A 137 18.19 -23.19 -7.45
N ASP A 138 18.93 -22.85 -8.51
CA ASP A 138 18.89 -21.49 -9.11
C ASP A 138 17.47 -21.11 -9.55
N LYS A 139 16.77 -22.07 -10.17
CA LYS A 139 15.39 -21.89 -10.61
C LYS A 139 14.44 -21.69 -9.42
N ALA A 140 14.54 -22.51 -8.37
CA ALA A 140 13.69 -22.40 -7.18
C ALA A 140 13.87 -21.06 -6.45
N ILE A 141 15.12 -20.57 -6.34
CA ILE A 141 15.40 -19.25 -5.77
C ILE A 141 14.76 -18.14 -6.61
N ARG A 142 14.89 -18.21 -7.94
CA ARG A 142 14.27 -17.22 -8.85
C ARG A 142 12.75 -17.24 -8.76
N GLU A 143 12.12 -18.42 -8.80
CA GLU A 143 10.67 -18.55 -8.70
C GLU A 143 10.14 -17.99 -7.37
N ARG A 144 10.85 -18.23 -6.26
CA ARG A 144 10.56 -17.62 -4.96
C ARG A 144 10.63 -16.08 -5.03
N ASP A 145 11.71 -15.54 -5.59
CA ASP A 145 11.92 -14.09 -5.68
C ASP A 145 10.89 -13.40 -6.58
N GLU A 146 10.56 -14.02 -7.71
CA GLU A 146 9.50 -13.56 -8.61
C GLU A 146 8.13 -13.61 -7.92
N ALA A 147 7.82 -14.68 -7.20
CA ALA A 147 6.58 -14.81 -6.44
C ALA A 147 6.47 -13.75 -5.33
N ARG A 148 7.56 -13.51 -4.60
CA ARG A 148 7.61 -12.48 -3.55
C ARG A 148 7.45 -11.08 -4.14
N ALA A 149 8.16 -10.76 -5.22
CA ALA A 149 8.03 -9.47 -5.90
C ALA A 149 6.61 -9.25 -6.44
N ALA A 150 5.99 -10.28 -7.02
CA ALA A 150 4.60 -10.22 -7.48
C ALA A 150 3.62 -10.00 -6.32
N ALA A 151 3.81 -10.67 -5.19
CA ALA A 151 3.00 -10.50 -3.99
C ALA A 151 3.15 -9.10 -3.38
N GLU A 152 4.37 -8.57 -3.32
CA GLU A 152 4.64 -7.21 -2.85
C GLU A 152 4.00 -6.15 -3.76
N HIS A 153 4.07 -6.33 -5.08
CA HIS A 153 3.40 -5.47 -6.05
C HIS A 153 1.88 -5.51 -5.88
N ALA A 154 1.29 -6.71 -5.80
CA ALA A 154 -0.15 -6.87 -5.60
C ALA A 154 -0.62 -6.25 -4.28
N ALA A 155 0.17 -6.38 -3.21
CA ALA A 155 -0.13 -5.75 -1.93
C ALA A 155 -0.04 -4.21 -1.99
N ALA A 156 0.92 -3.67 -2.74
CA ALA A 156 1.03 -2.23 -2.97
C ALA A 156 -0.17 -1.69 -3.77
N ASP A 157 -0.57 -2.40 -4.83
CA ASP A 157 -1.75 -2.05 -5.63
C ASP A 157 -3.01 -2.08 -4.78
N GLN A 158 -3.20 -3.13 -3.97
CA GLN A 158 -4.33 -3.25 -3.06
C GLN A 158 -4.37 -2.10 -2.04
N ARG A 159 -3.25 -1.77 -1.40
CA ARG A 159 -3.19 -0.63 -0.47
C ARG A 159 -3.54 0.68 -1.14
N THR A 160 -3.08 0.88 -2.37
CA THR A 160 -3.38 2.11 -3.13
C THR A 160 -4.87 2.16 -3.48
N ALA A 161 -5.47 1.04 -3.87
CA ALA A 161 -6.90 0.93 -4.15
C ALA A 161 -7.75 1.15 -2.89
N GLU A 162 -7.34 0.62 -1.74
CA GLU A 162 -7.99 0.86 -0.45
C GLU A 162 -7.94 2.34 -0.06
N GLN A 163 -6.78 2.99 -0.16
CA GLN A 163 -6.65 4.43 0.09
C GLN A 163 -7.51 5.28 -0.86
N ALA A 164 -7.64 4.89 -2.12
CA ALA A 164 -8.54 5.55 -3.06
C ALA A 164 -10.00 5.40 -2.62
N ARG A 165 -10.43 4.20 -2.21
CA ARG A 165 -11.78 3.93 -1.71
C ARG A 165 -12.11 4.72 -0.43
N ASP A 166 -11.16 4.83 0.49
CA ASP A 166 -11.34 5.61 1.72
C ASP A 166 -11.53 7.09 1.42
N LYS A 167 -10.69 7.66 0.56
CA LYS A 167 -10.84 9.06 0.12
C LYS A 167 -12.16 9.28 -0.63
N MET A 168 -12.58 8.36 -1.50
CA MET A 168 -13.91 8.40 -2.13
C MET A 168 -15.02 8.45 -1.09
N ALA A 169 -14.96 7.61 -0.06
CA ALA A 169 -15.97 7.55 0.98
C ALA A 169 -16.04 8.86 1.79
N GLU A 170 -14.89 9.45 2.09
CA GLU A 170 -14.80 10.76 2.74
C GLU A 170 -15.40 11.88 1.89
N ASP A 171 -15.06 11.93 0.60
CA ASP A 171 -15.59 12.94 -0.32
C ASP A 171 -17.10 12.81 -0.48
N MET A 172 -17.60 11.58 -0.66
CA MET A 172 -19.03 11.30 -0.75
C MET A 172 -19.76 11.71 0.54
N ARG A 173 -19.14 11.49 1.70
CA ARG A 173 -19.70 11.95 2.98
C ARG A 173 -19.75 13.48 3.07
N LEU A 174 -18.69 14.16 2.67
CA LEU A 174 -18.64 15.63 2.66
C LEU A 174 -19.67 16.22 1.69
N LEU A 175 -19.81 15.62 0.53
CA LEU A 175 -20.74 16.04 -0.51
C LEU A 175 -22.19 15.83 -0.10
N ASN A 176 -22.51 14.70 0.53
CA ASN A 176 -23.83 14.45 1.12
C ASN A 176 -24.14 15.44 2.26
N ALA A 177 -23.18 15.76 3.12
CA ALA A 177 -23.36 16.76 4.17
C ALA A 177 -23.66 18.15 3.59
N ARG A 178 -22.94 18.57 2.55
CA ARG A 178 -23.20 19.83 1.83
C ARG A 178 -24.58 19.86 1.18
N LEU A 179 -24.99 18.76 0.55
CA LEU A 179 -26.32 18.65 -0.04
C LEU A 179 -27.44 18.75 1.01
N SER A 180 -27.23 18.16 2.20
CA SER A 180 -28.16 18.32 3.33
C SER A 180 -28.27 19.78 3.74
N GLY A 181 -27.14 20.46 3.95
CA GLY A 181 -27.12 21.88 4.31
C GLY A 181 -27.82 22.76 3.27
N ALA A 182 -27.54 22.55 1.98
CA ALA A 182 -28.21 23.30 0.92
C ALA A 182 -29.73 23.05 0.86
N ARG A 183 -30.19 21.83 1.19
CA ARG A 183 -31.63 21.52 1.30
C ARG A 183 -32.28 22.22 2.48
N GLU A 184 -31.58 22.29 3.62
CA GLU A 184 -32.04 23.01 4.81
C GLU A 184 -32.14 24.52 4.53
N GLU A 185 -31.14 25.11 3.88
CA GLU A 185 -31.18 26.52 3.46
C GLU A 185 -32.34 26.81 2.51
N ARG A 186 -32.61 25.92 1.54
CA ARG A 186 -33.75 26.03 0.64
C ARG A 186 -35.08 25.97 1.40
N GLU A 187 -35.19 25.08 2.36
CA GLU A 187 -36.40 24.93 3.20
C GLU A 187 -36.64 26.19 4.04
N GLN A 188 -35.60 26.74 4.67
CA GLN A 188 -35.69 28.00 5.42
C GLN A 188 -36.13 29.16 4.51
N ALA A 189 -35.54 29.28 3.31
CA ALA A 189 -35.92 30.33 2.37
C ALA A 189 -37.39 30.20 1.92
N MET A 190 -37.89 28.98 1.77
CA MET A 190 -39.30 28.73 1.44
C MET A 190 -40.24 29.12 2.60
N GLN A 191 -39.85 28.82 3.84
CA GLN A 191 -40.60 29.22 5.04
C GLN A 191 -40.61 30.74 5.24
N ASP A 192 -39.50 31.42 4.96
CA ASP A 192 -39.41 32.88 5.04
C ASP A 192 -40.31 33.57 4.03
N VAL A 193 -40.35 33.07 2.79
CA VAL A 193 -41.28 33.58 1.77
C VAL A 193 -42.72 33.37 2.21
N ALA A 194 -43.09 32.18 2.70
CA ALA A 194 -44.44 31.89 3.17
C ALA A 194 -44.86 32.78 4.36
N ARG A 195 -43.95 33.04 5.30
CA ARG A 195 -44.18 33.94 6.44
C ARG A 195 -44.42 35.38 5.98
N LEU A 196 -43.55 35.91 5.11
CA LEU A 196 -43.70 37.27 4.59
C LEU A 196 -44.97 37.42 3.74
N GLU A 197 -45.37 36.38 3.00
CA GLU A 197 -46.64 36.35 2.26
C GLU A 197 -47.85 36.43 3.21
N ALA A 198 -47.82 35.70 4.34
CA ALA A 198 -48.86 35.75 5.35
C ALA A 198 -48.94 37.11 6.07
N GLU A 199 -47.79 37.68 6.47
CA GLU A 199 -47.73 39.00 7.09
C GLU A 199 -48.24 40.09 6.14
N LEU A 200 -47.92 40.00 4.85
CA LEU A 200 -48.39 40.95 3.83
C LEU A 200 -49.89 40.81 3.55
N ALA A 201 -50.44 39.60 3.64
CA ALA A 201 -51.87 39.37 3.56
C ALA A 201 -52.60 39.95 4.78
N ASP A 202 -52.08 39.77 5.99
CA ASP A 202 -52.66 40.32 7.23
C ASP A 202 -52.61 41.86 7.25
N LEU A 203 -51.48 42.46 6.86
CA LEU A 203 -51.32 43.91 6.77
C LEU A 203 -52.31 44.54 5.78
N LYS A 204 -52.63 43.83 4.69
CA LYS A 204 -53.66 44.23 3.71
C LYS A 204 -55.09 44.01 4.21
N ALA A 205 -55.32 43.06 5.11
CA ALA A 205 -56.64 42.71 5.63
C ALA A 205 -57.06 43.51 6.88
N ARG A 206 -56.12 44.14 7.60
CA ARG A 206 -56.39 44.88 8.84
C ARG A 206 -57.37 46.04 8.62
N PRO A 207 -58.56 46.09 9.21
CA PRO A 207 -59.50 47.21 9.01
C PRO A 207 -59.01 48.51 9.67
N VAL A 208 -59.48 49.67 9.19
CA VAL A 208 -59.22 50.98 9.82
C VAL A 208 -60.16 51.12 11.01
N GLU A 209 -59.65 51.08 12.24
CA GLU A 209 -60.41 51.47 13.43
C GLU A 209 -60.60 52.98 13.43
N VAL A 210 -61.76 53.42 12.92
CA VAL A 210 -62.25 54.78 13.06
C VAL A 210 -62.75 54.94 14.50
N SER A 211 -61.84 55.16 15.45
CA SER A 211 -62.22 55.70 16.76
C SER A 211 -62.55 57.18 16.58
N VAL A 212 -63.85 57.48 16.69
CA VAL A 212 -64.42 58.82 16.70
C VAL A 212 -63.72 59.63 17.81
N GLU A 213 -63.29 60.85 17.47
CA GLU A 213 -62.70 61.87 18.36
C GLU A 213 -61.16 61.91 18.43
N THR A 214 -60.51 62.08 17.28
CA THR A 214 -59.46 63.08 17.00
C THR A 214 -59.06 62.94 15.53
N VAL A 215 -58.98 64.05 14.80
CA VAL A 215 -58.55 64.07 13.39
C VAL A 215 -57.07 63.69 13.34
N VAL A 216 -56.79 62.38 13.35
CA VAL A 216 -55.56 61.86 12.78
C VAL A 216 -55.77 61.93 11.28
N ASP A 217 -54.89 62.67 10.61
CA ASP A 217 -54.93 62.91 9.17
C ASP A 217 -55.07 61.56 8.42
N GLN A 218 -56.27 61.26 7.93
CA GLN A 218 -56.64 59.95 7.36
C GLN A 218 -55.71 59.60 6.18
N ASP A 219 -55.33 60.62 5.41
CA ASP A 219 -54.36 60.54 4.32
C ASP A 219 -52.96 60.16 4.81
N ALA A 220 -52.56 60.59 6.01
CA ALA A 220 -51.29 60.21 6.62
C ALA A 220 -51.30 58.75 7.10
N VAL A 221 -52.43 58.25 7.59
CA VAL A 221 -52.59 56.84 8.00
C VAL A 221 -52.58 55.91 6.78
N ASP A 222 -53.25 56.30 5.70
CA ASP A 222 -53.29 55.53 4.45
C ASP A 222 -51.93 55.56 3.74
N LYS A 223 -51.22 56.69 3.77
CA LYS A 223 -49.84 56.79 3.27
C LYS A 223 -48.87 55.93 4.08
N ALA A 224 -48.96 55.95 5.42
CA ALA A 224 -48.13 55.11 6.28
C ALA A 224 -48.38 53.60 6.05
N ARG A 225 -49.63 53.19 5.76
CA ARG A 225 -49.94 51.81 5.33
C ARG A 225 -49.37 51.49 3.96
N ALA A 226 -49.50 52.39 3.00
CA ALA A 226 -48.95 52.20 1.66
C ALA A 226 -47.42 52.04 1.69
N ASP A 227 -46.75 52.87 2.50
CA ASP A 227 -45.29 52.79 2.72
C ASP A 227 -44.90 51.47 3.43
N ALA A 228 -45.67 51.02 4.44
CA ALA A 228 -45.44 49.75 5.12
C ALA A 228 -45.67 48.52 4.22
N ILE A 229 -46.70 48.55 3.37
CA ILE A 229 -46.96 47.51 2.36
C ILE A 229 -45.84 47.49 1.33
N ALA A 230 -45.38 48.65 0.86
CA ALA A 230 -44.28 48.76 -0.10
C ALA A 230 -42.95 48.23 0.49
N GLU A 231 -42.65 48.54 1.75
CA GLU A 231 -41.46 48.02 2.44
C GLU A 231 -41.53 46.49 2.61
N MET A 232 -42.69 45.96 3.00
CA MET A 232 -42.90 44.52 3.16
C MET A 232 -42.87 43.77 1.82
N GLN A 233 -43.41 44.37 0.75
CA GLN A 233 -43.32 43.85 -0.62
C GLN A 233 -41.86 43.78 -1.09
N ALA A 234 -41.06 44.81 -0.81
CA ALA A 234 -39.63 44.80 -1.12
C ALA A 234 -38.84 43.73 -0.33
N LYS A 235 -39.22 43.46 0.93
CA LYS A 235 -38.65 42.35 1.72
C LYS A 235 -39.03 40.98 1.14
N LEU A 236 -40.26 40.83 0.67
CA LEU A 236 -40.77 39.62 0.05
C LEU A 236 -40.12 39.33 -1.30
N ASP A 237 -39.89 40.34 -2.14
CA ASP A 237 -39.18 40.19 -3.41
C ASP A 237 -37.72 39.75 -3.18
N LYS A 238 -37.03 40.35 -2.19
CA LYS A 238 -35.69 39.91 -1.76
C LYS A 238 -35.68 38.47 -1.24
N ALA A 239 -36.70 38.05 -0.47
CA ALA A 239 -36.82 36.68 0.03
C ALA A 239 -37.06 35.67 -1.10
N ARG A 240 -37.89 36.02 -2.10
CA ARG A 240 -38.14 35.20 -3.30
C ARG A 240 -36.89 35.06 -4.16
N ASP A 241 -36.07 36.10 -4.27
CA ASP A 241 -34.79 36.00 -4.98
C ASP A 241 -33.81 35.08 -4.24
N LYS A 242 -33.76 35.14 -2.90
CA LYS A 242 -32.97 34.19 -2.08
C LYS A 242 -33.47 32.75 -2.23
N GLN A 243 -34.78 32.54 -2.24
CA GLN A 243 -35.39 31.23 -2.47
C GLN A 243 -34.99 30.64 -3.83
N LYS A 244 -35.10 31.43 -4.90
CA LYS A 244 -34.68 31.00 -6.25
C LYS A 244 -33.19 30.65 -6.31
N GLN A 245 -32.33 31.42 -5.63
CA GLN A 245 -30.90 31.13 -5.57
C GLN A 245 -30.61 29.84 -4.82
N ALA A 246 -31.27 29.60 -3.68
CA ALA A 246 -31.14 28.36 -2.91
C ALA A 246 -31.64 27.13 -3.69
N GLU A 247 -32.76 27.26 -4.39
CA GLU A 247 -33.31 26.19 -5.23
C GLU A 247 -32.40 25.86 -6.41
N ALA A 248 -31.88 26.87 -7.10
CA ALA A 248 -30.91 26.69 -8.18
C ALA A 248 -29.61 26.03 -7.68
N ALA A 249 -29.13 26.39 -6.49
CA ALA A 249 -27.94 25.78 -5.89
C ALA A 249 -28.12 24.28 -5.60
N VAL A 250 -29.27 23.88 -5.05
CA VAL A 250 -29.60 22.46 -4.82
C VAL A 250 -29.72 21.70 -6.14
N GLU A 251 -30.34 22.29 -7.16
CA GLU A 251 -30.51 21.64 -8.46
C GLU A 251 -29.18 21.44 -9.20
N VAL A 252 -28.30 22.46 -9.19
CA VAL A 252 -26.94 22.36 -9.74
C VAL A 252 -26.15 21.26 -9.04
N MET A 253 -26.23 21.20 -7.70
CA MET A 253 -25.52 20.17 -6.93
C MET A 253 -26.05 18.77 -7.20
N LYS A 254 -27.37 18.60 -7.38
CA LYS A 254 -27.98 17.32 -7.75
C LYS A 254 -27.56 16.87 -9.16
N ARG A 255 -27.58 17.75 -10.16
CA ARG A 255 -27.14 17.42 -11.52
C ARG A 255 -25.66 17.04 -11.57
N SER A 256 -24.81 17.78 -10.85
CA SER A 256 -23.39 17.46 -10.72
C SER A 256 -23.21 16.05 -10.15
N MET A 257 -23.99 15.64 -9.14
CA MET A 257 -23.93 14.29 -8.56
C MET A 257 -24.37 13.19 -9.51
N GLU A 258 -25.42 13.41 -10.30
CA GLU A 258 -25.91 12.42 -11.28
C GLU A 258 -24.95 12.25 -12.47
N GLU A 259 -24.38 13.34 -12.98
CA GLU A 259 -23.32 13.29 -13.99
C GLU A 259 -22.09 12.57 -13.45
N GLN A 260 -21.80 12.79 -12.17
CA GLN A 260 -20.72 12.14 -11.47
C GLN A 260 -20.95 10.62 -11.36
N GLU A 261 -22.11 10.19 -10.92
CA GLU A 261 -22.45 8.77 -10.83
C GLU A 261 -22.40 8.07 -12.21
N LYS A 262 -22.82 8.76 -13.27
CA LYS A 262 -22.74 8.25 -14.65
C LYS A 262 -21.32 8.13 -15.15
N ALA A 263 -20.46 9.10 -14.88
CA ALA A 263 -19.06 9.06 -15.27
C ALA A 263 -18.32 7.95 -14.52
N ALA A 264 -18.56 7.79 -13.21
CA ALA A 264 -18.04 6.67 -12.43
C ALA A 264 -18.53 5.31 -12.97
N LYS A 265 -19.82 5.15 -13.27
CA LYS A 265 -20.37 3.91 -13.86
C LYS A 265 -19.80 3.60 -15.25
N LYS A 266 -19.68 4.60 -16.12
CA LYS A 266 -19.15 4.42 -17.49
C LYS A 266 -17.70 3.95 -17.44
N ALA A 267 -16.96 4.54 -16.53
CA ALA A 267 -15.56 4.28 -16.41
C ALA A 267 -15.35 2.93 -15.66
N ALA A 268 -16.27 2.52 -14.76
CA ALA A 268 -16.37 1.16 -14.22
C ALA A 268 -16.49 0.05 -15.28
N MET A 269 -17.01 0.36 -16.46
CA MET A 269 -17.19 -0.61 -17.53
C MET A 269 -15.98 -0.74 -18.48
N SER A 270 -14.95 0.11 -18.39
CA SER A 270 -13.86 0.18 -19.38
C SER A 270 -12.55 -0.54 -19.00
N GLY A 271 -12.49 -1.28 -17.89
CA GLY A 271 -11.42 -2.24 -17.59
C GLY A 271 -10.10 -1.73 -16.98
N ASP A 272 -9.83 -0.42 -16.93
CA ASP A 272 -8.60 0.17 -16.34
C ASP A 272 -8.93 1.12 -15.16
N VAL A 273 -9.77 0.61 -14.26
CA VAL A 273 -10.93 1.37 -13.82
C VAL A 273 -10.72 2.21 -12.56
N GLU A 274 -10.17 1.64 -11.50
CA GLU A 274 -10.51 2.14 -10.16
C GLU A 274 -9.68 3.37 -9.74
N MET A 275 -8.47 3.53 -10.27
CA MET A 275 -7.52 4.57 -9.83
C MET A 275 -7.55 5.83 -10.70
N ALA A 276 -7.49 5.66 -12.02
CA ALA A 276 -7.49 6.79 -12.97
C ALA A 276 -8.81 7.56 -12.94
N GLN A 277 -9.91 6.88 -12.60
CA GLN A 277 -11.24 7.49 -12.50
C GLN A 277 -11.42 8.24 -11.21
N PHE A 278 -10.81 7.74 -10.12
CA PHE A 278 -10.81 8.44 -8.86
C PHE A 278 -10.03 9.76 -8.94
N ASP A 279 -8.82 9.74 -9.49
CA ASP A 279 -7.99 10.94 -9.59
C ASP A 279 -8.60 12.00 -10.52
N ALA A 280 -9.19 11.57 -11.64
CA ALA A 280 -9.91 12.46 -12.54
C ALA A 280 -11.15 13.07 -11.86
N PHE A 281 -11.87 12.28 -11.05
CA PHE A 281 -13.01 12.74 -10.26
C PHE A 281 -12.64 13.72 -9.18
N TYR A 282 -11.64 13.34 -8.39
CA TYR A 282 -11.17 14.09 -7.24
C TYR A 282 -10.64 15.45 -7.66
N GLY A 283 -9.87 15.50 -8.75
CA GLY A 283 -9.40 16.74 -9.35
C GLY A 283 -10.53 17.68 -9.76
N GLN A 284 -11.58 17.15 -10.41
CA GLN A 284 -12.74 17.95 -10.84
C GLN A 284 -13.63 18.39 -9.67
N VAL A 285 -13.85 17.54 -8.67
CA VAL A 285 -14.64 17.88 -7.47
C VAL A 285 -13.95 18.97 -6.64
N LYS A 286 -12.62 18.90 -6.52
CA LYS A 286 -11.82 19.94 -5.86
C LYS A 286 -11.89 21.27 -6.62
N GLU A 287 -11.78 21.25 -7.95
CA GLU A 287 -11.91 22.45 -8.76
C GLU A 287 -13.31 23.06 -8.68
N MET A 288 -14.35 22.23 -8.69
CA MET A 288 -15.74 22.66 -8.58
C MET A 288 -16.03 23.27 -7.20
N GLY A 289 -15.57 22.60 -6.12
CA GLY A 289 -15.68 23.12 -4.76
C GLY A 289 -14.97 24.46 -4.58
N ASN A 290 -13.79 24.63 -5.18
CA ASN A 290 -13.06 25.89 -5.16
C ASN A 290 -13.77 26.99 -5.95
N LYS A 291 -14.25 26.71 -7.17
CA LYS A 291 -15.02 27.66 -7.99
C LYS A 291 -16.31 28.09 -7.30
N MET A 292 -16.96 27.18 -6.58
CA MET A 292 -18.21 27.46 -5.88
C MET A 292 -17.99 28.23 -4.57
N ASN A 293 -16.90 27.95 -3.85
CA ASN A 293 -16.46 28.77 -2.73
C ASN A 293 -16.11 30.19 -3.18
N ASP A 294 -15.47 30.33 -4.35
CA ASP A 294 -15.17 31.62 -4.97
C ASP A 294 -16.44 32.42 -5.31
N LEU A 295 -17.49 31.72 -5.78
CA LEU A 295 -18.80 32.33 -6.07
C LEU A 295 -19.54 32.75 -4.80
N LEU A 296 -19.48 31.94 -3.74
CA LEU A 296 -20.06 32.28 -2.44
C LEU A 296 -19.33 33.45 -1.77
N ILE A 297 -17.99 33.48 -1.84
CA ILE A 297 -17.20 34.63 -1.36
C ILE A 297 -17.54 35.89 -2.17
N LYS A 298 -17.66 35.80 -3.50
CA LYS A 298 -18.06 36.94 -4.34
C LYS A 298 -19.48 37.42 -4.08
N ALA A 299 -20.41 36.52 -3.72
CA ALA A 299 -21.76 36.90 -3.30
C ALA A 299 -21.71 37.65 -1.96
N ARG A 300 -20.90 37.17 -1.00
CA ARG A 300 -20.70 37.81 0.31
C ARG A 300 -19.99 39.16 0.23
N SER A 301 -18.95 39.28 -0.59
CA SER A 301 -18.25 40.56 -0.84
C SER A 301 -19.08 41.59 -1.61
N ARG A 302 -20.14 41.15 -2.32
CA ARG A 302 -21.08 42.05 -3.00
C ARG A 302 -22.14 42.59 -2.03
N GLU A 303 -22.59 41.80 -1.06
CA GLU A 303 -23.44 42.30 0.03
C GLU A 303 -22.71 43.39 0.84
N ASP A 304 -21.42 43.23 1.16
CA ASP A 304 -20.64 44.25 1.89
C ASP A 304 -20.44 45.58 1.14
N LYS A 305 -20.44 45.57 -0.20
CA LYS A 305 -20.34 46.81 -1.01
C LYS A 305 -21.66 47.56 -1.18
N THR A 306 -22.78 46.94 -0.82
CA THR A 306 -24.10 47.58 -0.86
C THR A 306 -24.51 48.19 0.48
N VAL A 307 -23.66 48.06 1.50
CA VAL A 307 -23.89 48.55 2.88
C VAL A 307 -22.92 49.69 3.26
N ALA A 308 -22.10 50.18 2.32
CA ALA A 308 -21.27 51.38 2.47
C ALA A 308 -21.77 52.50 1.52
#